data_AF-B0WLU7-F1
#
_entry.id   AF-B0WLU7-F1
#
_cell.length_a   1.000
_cell.length_b   1.000
_cell.length_c   1.000
_cell.angle_alpha   90.00
_cell.angle_beta   90.00
_cell.angle_gamma   90.00
#
_symmetry.space_group_name_H-M   'P 1'
#
loop_
_entity.id
_entity.type
_entity.pdbx_description
1 polymer ?
#
loop_
_entity_poly.entity_id
_entity_poly.type
_entity_poly.pdbx_seq_one_letter_code
_entity_poly.pdbx_strand_id
1 'polypeptide(L)'
;MYSLKVECGERYPDDPPTLKFLSKININCINNQNGVVDNRMVPVLNRWNRDYTIKTILQEIRRIMTLKENLKLTQPPEGSCF
;
A
#
# COMPACT_ATOMS: atom_id res chain seq x y z
N MET A 1 -9.05 5.45 -10.97
CA MET A 1 -9.17 5.55 -9.49
C MET A 1 -8.67 4.25 -8.86
N TYR A 2 -7.96 4.26 -7.72
CA TYR A 2 -7.44 3.03 -7.08
C TYR A 2 -8.21 2.68 -5.80
N SER A 3 -8.58 1.42 -5.65
CA SER A 3 -9.28 0.89 -4.49
C SER A 3 -8.36 -0.01 -3.67
N LEU A 4 -8.41 0.13 -2.34
CA LEU A 4 -7.63 -0.64 -1.39
C LEU A 4 -8.53 -1.15 -0.27
N LYS A 5 -8.22 -2.32 0.25
CA LYS A 5 -8.73 -2.84 1.53
C LYS A 5 -7.67 -2.61 2.60
N VAL A 6 -8.09 -2.05 3.73
CA VAL A 6 -7.29 -1.91 4.94
C VAL A 6 -7.96 -2.74 6.02
N GLU A 7 -7.21 -3.61 6.68
CA GLU A 7 -7.71 -4.47 7.74
C GLU A 7 -6.92 -4.21 9.02
N CYS A 8 -7.62 -3.65 10.02
CA CYS A 8 -7.08 -3.44 11.35
C CYS A 8 -7.26 -4.73 12.15
N GLY A 9 -6.15 -5.40 12.46
CA GLY A 9 -6.18 -6.61 13.29
C GLY A 9 -6.49 -6.31 14.76
N GLU A 10 -6.59 -7.36 15.57
CA GLU A 10 -6.96 -7.27 17.00
C GLU A 10 -5.99 -6.40 17.82
N ARG A 11 -4.73 -6.32 17.39
CA ARG A 11 -3.68 -5.54 18.06
C ARG A 11 -3.52 -4.12 17.53
N TYR A 12 -4.37 -3.68 16.59
CA TYR A 12 -4.34 -2.29 16.14
C TYR A 12 -4.82 -1.35 17.26
N PRO A 13 -4.14 -0.22 17.54
CA PRO A 13 -3.05 0.38 16.75
C PRO A 13 -1.64 0.03 17.19
N ASP A 14 -1.42 -0.92 18.11
CA ASP A 14 -0.06 -1.27 18.55
C ASP A 14 0.72 -2.02 17.45
N ASP A 15 0.03 -2.84 16.64
CA ASP A 15 0.55 -3.42 15.40
C ASP A 15 -0.01 -2.69 14.14
N PRO A 16 0.74 -2.63 13.02
CA PRO A 16 0.27 -2.00 11.79
C PRO A 16 -0.92 -2.76 11.18
N PRO A 17 -1.84 -2.06 10.48
CA PRO A 17 -2.90 -2.74 9.73
C PRO A 17 -2.30 -3.45 8.51
N THR A 18 -3.03 -4.42 7.97
CA THR A 18 -2.68 -5.05 6.70
C THR A 18 -3.36 -4.33 5.53
N LEU A 19 -2.66 -4.25 4.40
CA LEU A 19 -3.15 -3.56 3.21
C LEU A 19 -3.13 -4.48 2.00
N LYS A 20 -4.21 -4.42 1.23
CA LYS A 20 -4.37 -5.10 -0.04
C LYS A 20 -4.97 -4.16 -1.06
N PHE A 21 -4.32 -3.98 -2.19
CA PHE A 21 -4.93 -3.31 -3.33
C PHE A 21 -5.96 -4.23 -3.99
N LEU A 22 -7.10 -3.64 -4.32
CA LEU A 22 -8.14 -4.29 -5.12
C LEU A 22 -7.92 -3.99 -6.60
N SER A 23 -7.56 -2.75 -6.92
CA SER A 23 -7.19 -2.34 -8.27
C SER A 23 -5.75 -2.77 -8.58
N LYS A 24 -5.50 -3.39 -9.74
CA LYS A 24 -4.15 -3.69 -10.20
C LYS A 24 -3.37 -2.40 -10.40
N ILE A 25 -2.13 -2.41 -9.89
CA ILE A 25 -1.18 -1.32 -9.99
C ILE A 25 0.23 -1.95 -9.98
N ASN A 26 1.12 -1.43 -10.82
CA ASN A 26 2.52 -1.84 -10.82
C ASN A 26 3.31 -0.84 -9.97
N ILE A 27 3.76 -1.28 -8.79
CA ILE A 27 4.55 -0.48 -7.83
C ILE A 27 5.39 -1.44 -6.97
N ASN A 28 6.61 -1.03 -6.60
CA ASN A 28 7.58 -1.93 -5.98
C ASN A 28 7.18 -2.53 -4.63
N CYS A 29 6.26 -1.92 -3.89
CA CYS A 29 5.85 -2.36 -2.56
C CYS A 29 4.64 -3.31 -2.56
N ILE A 30 4.19 -3.78 -3.73
CA ILE A 30 2.99 -4.63 -3.86
C ILE A 30 3.33 -5.94 -4.56
N ASN A 31 2.75 -7.03 -4.07
CA ASN A 31 2.79 -8.31 -4.76
C ASN A 31 1.84 -8.29 -5.97
N ASN A 32 2.41 -8.42 -7.17
CA ASN A 32 1.67 -8.36 -8.43
C ASN A 32 0.65 -9.51 -8.66
N GLN A 33 0.69 -10.58 -7.87
CA GLN A 33 -0.25 -11.69 -7.99
C GLN A 33 -1.52 -11.50 -7.15
N ASN A 34 -1.41 -10.89 -5.98
CA ASN A 34 -2.52 -10.82 -5.02
C ASN A 34 -2.80 -9.42 -4.48
N GLY A 35 -2.02 -8.39 -4.84
CA GLY A 35 -2.23 -7.01 -4.41
C GLY A 35 -1.84 -6.72 -2.96
N VAL A 36 -1.25 -7.68 -2.23
CA VAL A 36 -0.81 -7.47 -0.84
C VAL A 36 0.38 -6.53 -0.80
N VAL A 37 0.34 -5.55 0.08
CA VAL A 37 1.43 -4.59 0.32
C VAL A 37 2.49 -5.25 1.21
N ASP A 38 3.76 -5.17 0.82
CA ASP A 38 4.88 -5.61 1.65
C ASP A 38 5.23 -4.51 2.67
N ASN A 39 4.93 -4.77 3.95
CA ASN A 39 5.19 -3.85 5.05
C ASN A 39 6.65 -3.40 5.11
N ARG A 40 7.61 -4.24 4.72
CA ARG A 40 9.05 -3.93 4.76
C ARG A 40 9.43 -2.83 3.78
N MET A 41 8.68 -2.72 2.68
CA MET A 41 8.91 -1.76 1.59
C MET A 41 8.19 -0.44 1.80
N VAL A 42 7.33 -0.33 2.83
CA VAL A 42 6.58 0.88 3.16
C VAL A 42 7.07 1.42 4.50
N PRO A 43 7.81 2.55 4.54
CA PRO A 43 8.46 3.03 5.76
C PRO A 43 7.55 3.15 6.98
N VAL A 44 6.32 3.66 6.79
CA VAL A 44 5.34 3.82 7.88
C VAL A 44 4.81 2.49 8.42
N LEU A 45 4.80 1.42 7.62
CA LEU A 45 4.40 0.09 8.05
C LEU A 45 5.59 -0.69 8.67
N ASN A 46 6.79 -0.51 8.10
CA ASN A 46 8.02 -1.15 8.61
C ASN A 46 8.41 -0.62 9.99
N ARG A 47 8.28 0.69 10.22
CA ARG A 47 8.54 1.35 11.50
C ARG A 47 7.24 1.89 12.08
N TRP A 48 6.26 1.00 12.20
CA TRP A 48 4.95 1.36 12.70
C TRP A 48 5.03 2.01 14.08
N ASN A 49 4.24 3.08 14.25
CA ASN A 49 4.02 3.73 15.52
C ASN A 49 2.51 3.82 15.71
N ARG A 50 2.03 3.53 16.92
CA ARG A 50 0.60 3.56 17.27
C ARG A 50 -0.09 4.90 17.05
N ASP A 51 0.67 5.99 16.97
CA ASP A 51 0.15 7.33 16.67
C ASP A 51 -0.07 7.55 15.17
N TYR A 52 0.38 6.62 14.31
CA TYR A 52 0.08 6.65 12.88
C TYR A 52 -1.37 6.23 12.61
N THR A 53 -1.92 6.78 11.53
CA THR A 53 -3.32 6.61 11.16
C THR A 53 -3.43 6.00 9.76
N ILE A 54 -4.63 5.54 9.40
CA ILE A 54 -4.95 5.12 8.02
C ILE A 54 -4.60 6.24 7.02
N LYS A 55 -4.84 7.51 7.38
CA LYS A 55 -4.47 8.68 6.56
C LYS A 55 -2.95 8.73 6.33
N THR A 56 -2.14 8.52 7.37
CA THR A 56 -0.68 8.48 7.27
C THR A 56 -0.23 7.42 6.26
N ILE A 57 -0.84 6.24 6.31
CA ILE A 57 -0.52 5.14 5.37
C ILE A 57 -0.90 5.52 3.94
N LEU A 58 -2.11 6.02 3.70
CA LEU A 58 -2.57 6.41 2.36
C LEU A 58 -1.71 7.55 1.77
N GLN A 59 -1.28 8.50 2.59
CA GLN A 59 -0.37 9.57 2.17
C GLN A 59 1.01 9.00 1.77
N GLU A 60 1.54 8.05 2.53
CA GLU A 60 2.83 7.43 2.21
C GLU A 60 2.75 6.58 0.94
N ILE A 61 1.67 5.80 0.76
CA ILE A 61 1.43 5.05 -0.47
C ILE A 61 1.36 6.00 -1.68
N ARG A 62 0.66 7.13 -1.57
CA ARG A 62 0.63 8.15 -2.62
C ARG A 62 2.01 8.72 -2.90
N ARG A 63 2.83 8.97 -1.87
CA ARG A 63 4.22 9.43 -2.02
C ARG A 63 5.05 8.39 -2.77
N ILE A 64 4.95 7.10 -2.41
CA ILE A 64 5.67 5.99 -3.07
C ILE A 64 5.30 5.90 -4.56
N MET A 65 4.04 6.08 -4.93
CA MET A 65 3.61 6.13 -6.35
C MET A 65 4.33 7.23 -7.15
N THR A 66 4.73 8.32 -6.49
CA THR A 66 5.48 9.44 -7.11
C THR A 66 7.00 9.27 -7.08
N LEU A 67 7.54 8.17 -6.57
CA LEU A 67 8.98 7.91 -6.63
C LEU A 67 9.42 7.63 -8.07
N LYS A 68 10.61 8.11 -8.46
CA LYS A 68 11.15 7.99 -9.83
C LYS A 68 11.17 6.56 -10.35
N GLU A 69 11.42 5.59 -9.46
CA GLU A 69 11.42 4.16 -9.78
C GLU A 69 10.03 3.61 -10.12
N ASN A 70 8.97 4.16 -9.53
CA ASN A 70 7.59 3.72 -9.71
C ASN A 70 6.87 4.50 -10.83
N LEU A 71 7.20 5.78 -11.00
CA LEU A 71 6.63 6.66 -12.04
C LEU A 71 6.84 6.12 -13.45
N LYS A 72 7.94 5.40 -13.69
CA LYS A 72 8.29 4.84 -15.01
C LYS A 72 7.69 3.46 -15.26
N LEU A 73 7.00 2.85 -14.29
CA LEU A 73 6.43 1.52 -14.44
C LEU A 73 5.18 1.59 -15.32
N THR A 74 5.16 0.77 -16.38
CA THR A 74 3.96 0.57 -17.20
C THR A 74 2.83 0.06 -16.33
N GLN A 75 1.70 0.77 -16.31
CA GLN A 75 0.54 0.39 -15.52
C GLN A 75 -0.35 -0.60 -16.28
N PRO A 76 -1.05 -1.50 -15.57
CA PRO A 76 -2.08 -2.33 -16.17
C PRO A 76 -3.24 -1.48 -16.71
N PRO A 77 -4.10 -2.02 -17.59
CA PRO A 77 -5.29 -1.32 -18.08
C PRO A 77 -6.16 -0.81 -16.94
N GLU A 78 -6.70 0.40 -17.07
CA GLU A 78 -7.60 0.95 -16.06
C GLU A 78 -8.81 0.03 -15.83
N GLY A 79 -9.24 -0.09 -14.56
CA GLY A 79 -10.32 -1.01 -14.17
C GLY A 79 -9.88 -2.45 -13.92
N SER A 80 -8.61 -2.79 -14.14
CA SER A 80 -8.08 -4.11 -13.78
C SER A 80 -8.09 -4.32 -12.26
N CYS A 81 -8.49 -5.52 -11.80
CA CYS A 81 -8.53 -5.91 -10.38
C CYS A 81 -7.65 -7.14 -10.10
N PHE A 82 -7.16 -7.26 -8.86
CA PHE A 82 -6.42 -8.42 -8.35
C PHE A 82 -7.35 -9.58 -8.00
#